data_AF-A0A0M2RBI5-F1
#
_entry.id   AF-A0A0M2RBI5-F1
#
_cell.length_a   1.000
_cell.length_b   1.000
_cell.length_c   1.000
_cell.angle_alpha   90.00
_cell.angle_beta   90.00
_cell.angle_gamma   90.00
#
_symmetry.space_group_name_H-M   'P 1'
#
loop_
_entity.id
_entity.type
_entity.pdbx_description
1 polymer ?
#
loop_
_entity_poly.entity_id
_entity_poly.type
_entity_poly.pdbx_seq_one_letter_code
_entity_poly.pdbx_strand_id
1 'polypeptide(L)'
;MTAALLEQGLHVDAVLREPSRHDLPTHARLRVLRGDAQRPDEMAESLRGTDAVVLAVTPFTAPPSSFDGFDLDYYAGIVRGVDAVWQRPRRRLVAVGLTATLRLDSGQPVMADPTLFPPGLTPFAEAHARQLPALAGTTLDWAILAPPAGFGAAAEPAGSGAATEPAGSGTVPEPAAGPGYRLVPEPLTREQATARLTHARYARAVAAEVVHPTVHAARVAVVPVVG
;
A
#
# COMPACT_ATOMS: atom_id res chain seq x y z
N MET A 1 -3.92 -3.90 -6.64
CA MET A 1 -2.63 -4.52 -6.27
C MET A 1 -2.26 -5.64 -7.22
N THR A 2 -3.02 -6.74 -7.25
CA THR A 2 -2.77 -7.93 -8.09
C THR A 2 -2.42 -7.62 -9.53
N ALA A 3 -3.21 -6.79 -10.23
CA ALA A 3 -2.94 -6.41 -11.61
C ALA A 3 -1.54 -5.78 -11.80
N ALA A 4 -1.14 -4.84 -10.93
CA ALA A 4 0.16 -4.19 -11.02
C ALA A 4 1.33 -5.17 -10.82
N LEU A 5 1.19 -6.16 -9.93
CA LEU A 5 2.20 -7.21 -9.75
C LEU A 5 2.31 -8.12 -10.98
N LEU A 6 1.16 -8.47 -11.61
CA LEU A 6 1.13 -9.28 -12.83
C LEU A 6 1.72 -8.55 -14.05
N GLU A 7 1.50 -7.23 -14.13
CA GLU A 7 2.11 -6.34 -15.14
C GLU A 7 3.63 -6.31 -15.03
N GLN A 8 4.19 -6.46 -13.82
CA GLN A 8 5.63 -6.63 -13.59
C GLN A 8 6.15 -8.04 -13.92
N GLY A 9 5.30 -8.93 -14.43
CA GLY A 9 5.70 -10.30 -14.78
C GLY A 9 5.76 -11.28 -13.61
N LEU A 10 5.33 -10.87 -12.41
CA LEU A 10 5.37 -11.71 -11.22
C LEU A 10 4.33 -12.84 -11.26
N HIS A 11 4.65 -13.95 -10.60
CA HIS A 11 3.66 -14.94 -10.17
C HIS A 11 3.03 -14.49 -8.87
N VAL A 12 1.70 -14.49 -8.80
CA VAL A 12 0.95 -13.95 -7.68
C VAL A 12 0.04 -15.02 -7.11
N ASP A 13 0.22 -15.28 -5.82
CA ASP A 13 -0.75 -15.99 -4.99
C ASP A 13 -1.61 -14.96 -4.26
N ALA A 14 -2.85 -14.77 -4.70
CA ALA A 14 -3.80 -13.88 -4.04
C ALA A 14 -4.54 -14.65 -2.95
N VAL A 15 -4.26 -14.35 -1.67
CA VAL A 15 -4.93 -14.96 -0.53
C VAL A 15 -6.17 -14.15 -0.14
N LEU A 16 -7.34 -14.78 -0.15
CA LEU A 16 -8.63 -14.16 0.14
C LEU A 16 -9.48 -15.07 1.03
N ARG A 17 -10.20 -14.50 2.01
CA ARG A 17 -11.13 -15.27 2.87
C ARG A 17 -12.30 -15.82 2.06
N GLU A 18 -12.91 -14.94 1.25
CA GLU A 18 -14.03 -15.24 0.36
C GLU A 18 -13.69 -14.84 -1.09
N PRO A 19 -12.99 -15.69 -1.86
CA PRO A 19 -12.62 -15.38 -3.24
C PRO A 19 -13.81 -14.95 -4.13
N SER A 20 -15.00 -15.50 -3.91
CA SER A 20 -16.21 -15.18 -4.68
C SER A 20 -16.72 -13.74 -4.51
N ARG A 21 -16.21 -12.99 -3.53
CA ARG A 21 -16.55 -11.57 -3.30
C ARG A 21 -15.65 -10.61 -4.07
N HIS A 22 -14.66 -11.12 -4.81
CA HIS A 22 -13.66 -10.32 -5.50
C HIS A 22 -13.67 -10.62 -6.99
N ASP A 23 -13.71 -9.56 -7.79
CA ASP A 23 -13.49 -9.64 -9.23
C ASP A 23 -11.98 -9.60 -9.50
N LEU A 24 -11.40 -10.75 -9.81
CA LEU A 24 -9.98 -10.90 -10.12
C LEU A 24 -9.80 -11.29 -11.59
N PRO A 25 -8.78 -10.73 -12.27
CA PRO A 25 -8.53 -11.08 -13.66
C PRO A 25 -8.16 -12.55 -13.80
N THR A 26 -8.59 -13.20 -14.88
CA THR A 26 -8.03 -14.50 -15.25
C THR A 26 -6.64 -14.29 -15.84
N HIS A 27 -5.61 -14.92 -15.26
CA HIS A 27 -4.23 -14.72 -15.71
C HIS A 27 -3.37 -15.96 -15.41
N ALA A 28 -2.52 -16.37 -16.35
CA ALA A 28 -1.70 -17.60 -16.24
C ALA A 28 -0.72 -17.59 -15.05
N ARG A 29 -0.31 -16.41 -14.61
CA ARG A 29 0.56 -16.20 -13.43
C ARG A 29 -0.19 -15.85 -12.14
N LEU A 30 -1.52 -15.92 -12.12
CA LEU A 30 -2.33 -15.68 -10.92
C LEU A 30 -2.92 -16.99 -10.42
N ARG A 31 -2.69 -17.28 -9.14
CA ARG A 31 -3.41 -18.32 -8.40
C ARG A 31 -4.17 -17.65 -7.26
N VAL A 32 -5.42 -18.03 -7.09
CA VAL A 32 -6.28 -17.54 -6.00
C VAL A 32 -6.33 -18.61 -4.92
N LEU A 33 -5.95 -18.25 -3.71
CA LEU A 33 -5.93 -19.14 -2.54
C LEU A 33 -6.98 -18.68 -1.55
N ARG A 34 -7.78 -19.62 -1.04
CA ARG A 34 -8.66 -19.33 0.09
C ARG A 34 -7.86 -19.37 1.39
N GLY A 35 -7.89 -18.30 2.18
CA GLY A 35 -7.17 -18.21 3.44
C GLY A 35 -7.40 -16.90 4.19
N ASP A 36 -6.93 -16.83 5.43
CA ASP A 36 -7.04 -15.65 6.29
C ASP A 36 -5.65 -15.12 6.68
N ALA A 37 -5.41 -13.83 6.45
CA ALA A 37 -4.16 -13.19 6.83
C ALA A 37 -3.89 -13.26 8.34
N GLN A 38 -4.92 -13.35 9.18
CA GLN A 38 -4.79 -13.53 10.63
C GLN A 38 -4.38 -14.95 11.04
N ARG A 39 -4.29 -15.89 10.09
CA ARG A 39 -3.85 -17.28 10.33
C ARG A 39 -2.66 -17.65 9.42
N PRO A 40 -1.49 -17.00 9.57
CA PRO A 40 -0.34 -17.28 8.70
C PRO A 40 0.18 -18.72 8.77
N ASP A 41 -0.07 -19.43 9.87
CA ASP A 41 0.23 -20.85 10.05
C ASP A 41 -0.48 -21.74 9.02
N GLU A 42 -1.73 -21.43 8.69
CA GLU A 42 -2.47 -22.13 7.62
C GLU A 42 -1.86 -21.89 6.24
N MET A 43 -1.09 -20.81 6.08
CA MET A 43 -0.43 -20.41 4.83
C MET A 43 1.04 -20.81 4.75
N ALA A 44 1.60 -21.47 5.77
CA ALA A 44 3.02 -21.77 5.87
C ALA A 44 3.54 -22.50 4.61
N GLU A 45 2.74 -23.44 4.09
CA GLU A 45 3.05 -24.19 2.88
C GLU A 45 3.22 -23.28 1.65
N SER A 46 2.28 -22.36 1.42
CA SER A 46 2.36 -21.40 0.32
C SER A 46 3.56 -20.47 0.49
N LEU A 47 3.83 -20.01 1.71
CA LEU A 47 4.93 -19.11 2.03
C LEU A 47 6.31 -19.74 1.81
N ARG A 48 6.45 -21.08 1.87
CA ARG A 48 7.72 -21.77 1.52
C ARG A 48 8.19 -21.41 0.11
N GLY A 49 7.24 -21.18 -0.81
CA GLY A 49 7.42 -20.85 -2.22
C GLY A 49 7.45 -19.35 -2.55
N THR A 50 7.17 -18.46 -1.59
CA THR A 50 6.95 -17.02 -1.82
C THR A 50 8.19 -16.14 -1.61
N ASP A 51 8.55 -15.33 -2.62
CA ASP A 51 9.76 -14.47 -2.60
C ASP A 51 9.54 -13.16 -1.85
N ALA A 52 8.32 -12.64 -1.97
CA ALA A 52 7.89 -11.39 -1.36
C ALA A 52 6.44 -11.50 -0.91
N VAL A 53 6.12 -10.88 0.22
CA VAL A 53 4.75 -10.74 0.73
C VAL A 53 4.33 -9.29 0.60
N VAL A 54 3.16 -9.06 0.00
CA VAL A 54 2.50 -7.74 0.00
C VAL A 54 1.36 -7.79 1.02
N LEU A 55 1.50 -7.05 2.12
CA LEU A 55 0.49 -6.94 3.15
C LEU A 55 -0.48 -5.79 2.80
N ALA A 56 -1.47 -6.10 1.97
CA ALA A 56 -2.53 -5.18 1.51
C ALA A 56 -3.92 -5.59 2.02
N VAL A 57 -4.00 -5.95 3.30
CA VAL A 57 -5.24 -6.38 3.96
C VAL A 57 -5.91 -5.22 4.69
N THR A 58 -7.24 -5.24 4.72
CA THR A 58 -8.03 -4.39 5.61
C THR A 58 -9.16 -5.24 6.22
N PRO A 59 -9.43 -5.11 7.52
CA PRO A 59 -10.58 -5.77 8.14
C PRO A 59 -11.91 -5.12 7.72
N PHE A 60 -11.86 -3.93 7.11
CA PHE A 60 -13.03 -3.12 6.78
C PHE A 60 -13.08 -2.80 5.28
N THR A 61 -14.25 -3.00 4.66
CA THR A 61 -14.52 -2.54 3.28
C THR A 61 -14.89 -1.06 3.22
N ALA A 62 -15.38 -0.51 4.34
CA ALA A 62 -15.69 0.90 4.59
C ALA A 62 -15.55 1.16 6.10
N PRO A 63 -15.34 2.42 6.55
CA PRO A 63 -15.29 2.72 7.98
C PRO A 63 -16.52 2.16 8.71
N PRO A 64 -16.33 1.35 9.77
CA PRO A 64 -17.44 0.80 10.52
C PRO A 64 -18.15 1.91 11.32
N SER A 65 -19.38 1.66 11.77
CA SER A 65 -20.10 2.58 12.65
C SER A 65 -19.47 2.72 14.04
N SER A 66 -18.70 1.70 14.48
CA SER A 66 -17.90 1.69 15.70
C SER A 66 -16.67 0.77 15.53
N PHE A 67 -15.63 1.02 16.32
CA PHE A 67 -14.46 0.15 16.46
C PHE A 67 -14.51 -0.73 17.73
N ASP A 68 -15.67 -0.83 18.40
CA ASP A 68 -15.83 -1.70 19.55
C ASP A 68 -15.44 -3.15 19.22
N GLY A 69 -14.55 -3.74 20.03
CA GLY A 69 -14.02 -5.07 19.79
C GLY A 69 -13.02 -5.18 18.64
N PHE A 70 -12.61 -4.07 18.01
CA PHE A 70 -11.53 -4.09 17.02
C PHE A 70 -10.21 -4.42 17.70
N ASP A 71 -9.55 -5.46 17.19
CA ASP A 71 -8.22 -5.85 17.63
C ASP A 71 -7.18 -4.83 17.15
N LEU A 72 -6.68 -4.00 18.06
CA LEU A 72 -5.61 -3.05 17.75
C LEU A 72 -4.30 -3.74 17.34
N ASP A 73 -4.12 -5.01 17.68
CA ASP A 73 -2.96 -5.79 17.24
C ASP A 73 -3.16 -6.46 15.88
N TYR A 74 -4.28 -6.24 15.18
CA TYR A 74 -4.61 -6.89 13.89
C TYR A 74 -3.42 -6.96 12.91
N TYR A 75 -2.82 -5.81 12.56
CA TYR A 75 -1.70 -5.77 11.61
C TYR A 75 -0.39 -6.31 12.21
N ALA A 76 -0.14 -6.04 13.49
CA ALA A 76 1.05 -6.50 14.19
C ALA A 76 1.07 -8.03 14.34
N GLY A 77 -0.09 -8.64 14.63
CA GLY A 77 -0.29 -10.07 14.72
C GLY A 77 -0.03 -10.77 13.38
N ILE A 78 -0.53 -10.22 12.28
CA ILE A 78 -0.25 -10.73 10.93
C ILE A 78 1.25 -10.70 10.64
N VAL A 79 1.93 -9.58 10.91
CA VAL A 79 3.39 -9.45 10.73
C VAL A 79 4.14 -10.51 11.53
N ARG A 80 3.85 -10.64 12.83
CA ARG A 80 4.51 -11.62 13.71
C ARG A 80 4.26 -13.06 13.25
N GLY A 81 3.04 -13.38 12.85
CA GLY A 81 2.71 -14.70 12.34
C GLY A 81 3.43 -15.02 11.02
N VAL A 82 3.46 -14.07 10.08
CA VAL A 82 4.20 -14.23 8.82
C VAL A 82 5.70 -14.43 9.08
N ASP A 83 6.33 -13.62 9.93
CA ASP A 83 7.76 -13.78 10.25
C ASP A 83 8.06 -15.14 10.89
N ALA A 84 7.17 -15.63 11.77
CA ALA A 84 7.32 -16.92 12.45
C ALA A 84 7.27 -18.12 11.49
N VAL A 85 6.44 -18.07 10.44
CA VAL A 85 6.21 -19.22 9.55
C VAL A 85 6.90 -19.13 8.20
N TRP A 86 7.34 -17.93 7.79
CA TRP A 86 7.99 -17.74 6.50
C TRP A 86 9.48 -18.08 6.59
N GLN A 87 9.82 -19.33 6.25
CA GLN A 87 11.15 -19.92 6.44
C GLN A 87 12.11 -19.74 5.25
N ARG A 88 12.09 -18.57 4.61
CA ARG A 88 12.96 -18.24 3.47
C ARG A 88 14.21 -17.45 3.92
N PRO A 89 15.39 -17.65 3.31
CA PRO A 89 16.59 -16.89 3.68
C PRO A 89 16.51 -15.39 3.36
N ARG A 90 15.83 -15.03 2.26
CA ARG A 90 15.58 -13.63 1.85
C ARG A 90 14.08 -13.42 1.83
N ARG A 91 13.60 -12.48 2.64
CA ARG A 91 12.18 -12.27 2.89
C ARG A 91 11.85 -10.79 2.74
N ARG A 92 11.22 -10.43 1.62
CA ARG A 92 10.78 -9.07 1.33
C ARG A 92 9.31 -8.86 1.70
N LEU A 93 9.02 -7.96 2.63
CA LEU A 93 7.64 -7.60 3.00
C LEU A 93 7.35 -6.15 2.65
N VAL A 94 6.38 -5.90 1.77
CA VAL A 94 5.89 -4.54 1.49
C VAL A 94 4.48 -4.40 2.08
N ALA A 95 4.35 -3.54 3.08
CA ALA A 95 3.10 -3.29 3.78
C ALA A 95 2.42 -2.01 3.29
N VAL A 96 1.10 -2.08 3.12
CA VAL A 96 0.26 -0.89 2.98
C VAL A 96 0.16 -0.22 4.35
N GLY A 97 0.70 1.00 4.44
CA GLY A 97 0.62 1.83 5.64
C GLY A 97 -0.60 2.74 5.65
N LEU A 98 -0.59 3.70 6.58
CA LEU A 98 -1.62 4.73 6.70
C LEU A 98 -0.96 6.09 6.97
N THR A 99 -1.27 7.10 6.15
CA THR A 99 -0.72 8.46 6.30
C THR A 99 -0.97 9.04 7.69
N ALA A 100 -2.08 8.68 8.34
CA ALA A 100 -2.40 9.10 9.71
C ALA A 100 -1.28 8.81 10.73
N THR A 101 -0.47 7.77 10.48
CA THR A 101 0.64 7.37 11.35
C THR A 101 1.95 8.14 11.08
N LEU A 102 2.02 8.88 9.97
CA LEU A 102 3.22 9.61 9.57
C LEU A 102 3.29 11.00 10.22
N ARG A 103 4.50 11.50 10.47
CA ARG A 103 4.78 12.82 11.06
C ARG A 103 4.71 13.92 10.01
N LEU A 104 4.07 15.02 10.38
CA LEU A 104 4.11 16.28 9.65
C LEU A 104 5.38 17.07 10.00
N ASP A 105 5.69 18.07 9.19
CA ASP A 105 6.72 19.08 9.43
C ASP A 105 6.53 19.86 10.75
N SER A 106 5.29 19.95 11.23
CA SER A 106 4.94 20.43 12.58
C SER A 106 5.44 19.53 13.73
N GLY A 107 5.89 18.31 13.41
CA GLY A 107 6.46 17.34 14.35
C GLY A 107 5.45 16.36 14.96
N GLN A 108 4.15 16.57 14.79
CA GLN A 108 3.09 15.67 15.26
C GLN A 108 2.69 14.65 14.17
N PRO A 109 2.20 13.46 14.52
CA PRO A 109 1.60 12.56 13.54
C PRO A 109 0.32 13.16 12.95
N VAL A 110 -0.01 12.82 11.70
CA VAL A 110 -1.22 13.32 11.02
C VAL A 110 -2.49 13.03 11.82
N MET A 111 -2.57 11.88 12.51
CA MET A 111 -3.73 11.52 13.34
C MET A 111 -3.96 12.44 14.54
N ALA A 112 -2.96 13.25 14.94
CA ALA A 112 -3.10 14.23 16.01
C ALA A 112 -3.68 15.57 15.53
N ASP A 113 -3.80 15.81 14.21
CA ASP A 113 -4.45 17.00 13.67
C ASP A 113 -5.93 16.69 13.35
N PRO A 114 -6.90 17.17 14.15
CA PRO A 114 -8.32 16.89 13.94
C PRO A 114 -8.88 17.53 12.65
N THR A 115 -8.15 18.45 12.02
CA THR A 115 -8.51 19.04 10.73
C THR A 115 -8.09 18.16 9.55
N LEU A 116 -7.22 17.17 9.79
CA LEU A 116 -6.74 16.20 8.80
C LEU A 116 -7.24 14.78 9.05
N PHE A 117 -7.56 14.45 10.30
CA PHE A 117 -7.92 13.10 10.68
C PHE A 117 -9.14 13.07 11.61
N PRO A 118 -10.24 12.38 11.21
CA PRO A 118 -11.42 12.25 12.06
C PRO A 118 -11.10 11.45 13.35
N PRO A 119 -11.39 11.99 14.56
CA PRO A 119 -11.07 11.31 15.83
C PRO A 119 -11.69 9.92 15.99
N GLY A 120 -12.85 9.67 15.37
CA GLY A 120 -13.51 8.36 15.40
C GLY A 120 -12.72 7.25 14.72
N LEU A 121 -11.74 7.59 13.86
CA LEU A 121 -10.88 6.62 13.17
C LEU A 121 -9.58 6.32 13.94
N THR A 122 -9.36 6.91 15.12
CA THR A 122 -8.13 6.72 15.91
C THR A 122 -7.80 5.25 16.17
N PRO A 123 -8.74 4.35 16.54
CA PRO A 123 -8.44 2.93 16.71
C PRO A 123 -7.83 2.29 15.45
N PHE A 124 -8.30 2.67 14.27
CA PHE A 124 -7.74 2.19 13.00
C PHE A 124 -6.30 2.67 12.78
N ALA A 125 -6.02 3.95 13.08
CA ALA A 125 -4.68 4.49 12.97
C ALA A 125 -3.72 3.90 14.01
N GLU A 126 -4.17 3.65 15.23
CA GLU A 126 -3.40 2.97 16.26
C GLU A 126 -3.02 1.54 15.85
N ALA A 127 -3.95 0.80 15.26
CA ALA A 127 -3.65 -0.55 14.76
C ALA A 127 -2.57 -0.54 13.66
N HIS A 128 -2.64 0.41 12.73
CA HIS A 128 -1.56 0.62 11.75
C HIS A 128 -0.25 1.07 12.41
N ALA A 129 -0.30 1.91 13.45
CA ALA A 129 0.89 2.38 14.14
C ALA A 129 1.63 1.22 14.85
N ARG A 130 0.91 0.23 15.38
CA ARG A 130 1.48 -0.98 16.00
C ARG A 130 2.18 -1.92 15.01
N GLN A 131 1.91 -1.78 13.71
CA GLN A 131 2.58 -2.55 12.67
C GLN A 131 4.08 -2.24 12.58
N LEU A 132 4.47 -0.97 12.80
CA LEU A 132 5.87 -0.54 12.72
C LEU A 132 6.79 -1.23 13.74
N PRO A 133 6.52 -1.20 15.06
CA PRO A 133 7.36 -1.91 16.03
C PRO A 133 7.33 -3.43 15.81
N ALA A 134 6.23 -4.00 15.30
CA ALA A 134 6.19 -5.42 14.96
C ALA A 134 7.16 -5.76 13.82
N LEU A 135 7.17 -4.97 12.73
CA LEU A 135 8.11 -5.14 11.62
C LEU A 135 9.56 -4.90 12.04
N ALA A 136 9.81 -3.86 12.85
CA ALA A 136 11.14 -3.55 13.36
C ALA A 136 11.72 -4.66 14.25
N GLY A 137 10.87 -5.48 14.87
CA GLY A 137 11.28 -6.66 15.64
C GLY A 137 11.63 -7.90 14.80
N THR A 138 11.41 -7.86 13.48
CA THR A 138 11.70 -8.98 12.58
C THR A 138 13.09 -8.87 11.94
N THR A 139 13.51 -9.92 11.23
CA THR A 139 14.69 -9.88 10.34
C THR A 139 14.30 -9.73 8.86
N LEU A 140 13.04 -9.39 8.59
CA LEU A 140 12.53 -9.19 7.23
C LEU A 140 13.17 -7.95 6.60
N ASP A 141 13.41 -7.98 5.29
CA ASP A 141 13.58 -6.77 4.52
C ASP A 141 12.18 -6.16 4.29
N TRP A 142 11.84 -5.11 5.03
CA TRP A 142 10.49 -4.54 4.99
C TRP A 142 10.44 -3.08 4.54
N ALA A 143 9.31 -2.71 3.95
CA ALA A 143 8.92 -1.34 3.67
C ALA A 143 7.45 -1.12 4.03
N ILE A 144 7.12 0.01 4.64
CA ILE A 144 5.74 0.48 4.79
C ILE A 144 5.52 1.63 3.83
N LEU A 145 4.62 1.45 2.86
CA LEU A 145 4.23 2.51 1.92
C LEU A 145 2.88 3.08 2.32
N ALA A 146 2.85 4.29 2.84
CA ALA A 146 1.60 4.95 3.21
C ALA A 146 1.00 5.70 2.00
N PRO A 147 -0.23 5.42 1.58
CA PRO A 147 -0.95 6.27 0.63
C PRO A 147 -1.37 7.59 1.31
N PRO A 148 -1.49 8.71 0.58
CA PRO A 148 -1.93 9.98 1.13
C PRO A 148 -3.43 9.94 1.50
N ALA A 149 -3.91 10.94 2.25
CA ALA A 149 -5.32 11.01 2.66
C ALA A 149 -6.30 11.13 1.48
N GLY A 150 -5.86 11.71 0.36
CA GLY A 150 -6.62 11.77 -0.90
C GLY A 150 -6.57 10.49 -1.74
N PHE A 151 -6.25 9.34 -1.14
CA PHE A 151 -6.15 8.07 -1.83
C PHE A 151 -7.51 7.58 -2.35
N GLY A 152 -7.54 7.14 -3.61
CA GLY A 152 -8.76 6.69 -4.26
C GLY A 152 -9.68 7.81 -4.76
N ALA A 153 -9.37 9.08 -4.48
CA ALA A 153 -10.02 10.20 -5.13
C ALA A 153 -9.69 10.20 -6.62
N ALA A 154 -10.70 10.30 -7.48
CA ALA A 154 -10.49 10.57 -8.89
C ALA A 154 -9.77 11.93 -9.05
N ALA A 155 -8.91 12.03 -10.06
CA ALA A 155 -8.52 13.36 -10.53
C ALA A 155 -9.81 14.07 -11.00
N GLU A 156 -10.00 15.35 -10.65
CA GLU A 156 -11.03 16.15 -11.34
C GLU A 156 -10.81 15.98 -12.86
N PRO A 157 -11.86 15.83 -13.69
CA PRO A 157 -11.67 15.95 -15.11
C PRO A 157 -11.04 17.32 -15.38
N ALA A 158 -9.87 17.32 -16.04
CA ALA A 158 -9.26 18.54 -16.53
C ALA A 158 -10.33 19.32 -17.31
N GLY A 159 -10.52 20.59 -16.93
CA GLY A 159 -11.68 21.38 -17.31
C GLY A 159 -11.98 21.36 -18.81
N SER A 160 -13.26 21.53 -19.13
CA SER A 160 -13.74 21.82 -20.48
C SER A 160 -13.11 23.13 -20.98
N GLY A 161 -11.93 23.02 -21.58
CA GLY A 161 -11.33 24.04 -22.41
C GLY A 161 -11.31 23.52 -23.82
N ALA A 162 -12.27 23.96 -24.63
CA ALA A 162 -12.19 23.80 -26.07
C ALA A 162 -10.95 24.57 -26.57
N ALA A 163 -9.96 23.84 -27.07
CA ALA A 163 -8.89 24.40 -27.88
C ALA A 163 -8.65 23.44 -29.05
N THR A 164 -9.13 23.87 -30.21
CA THR A 164 -8.80 23.31 -31.52
C THR A 164 -7.35 23.69 -31.82
N GLU A 165 -6.47 22.73 -32.05
CA GLU A 165 -5.15 22.98 -32.66
C GLU A 165 -4.83 21.84 -33.68
N PRO A 166 -4.13 22.15 -34.79
CA PRO A 166 -4.13 21.33 -36.00
C PRO A 166 -2.99 20.29 -36.04
N ALA A 167 -3.13 19.36 -36.98
CA ALA A 167 -2.17 18.29 -37.25
C ALA A 167 -0.84 18.81 -37.81
N GLY A 168 0.28 18.34 -37.26
CA GLY A 168 1.60 18.54 -37.86
C GLY A 168 2.80 17.99 -37.07
N SER A 169 3.36 16.89 -37.56
CA SER A 169 4.80 16.54 -37.58
C SER A 169 5.59 16.33 -36.27
N GLY A 170 5.98 15.07 -36.05
CA GLY A 170 7.33 14.69 -35.60
C GLY A 170 7.58 14.70 -34.10
N THR A 171 7.10 13.70 -33.37
CA THR A 171 7.42 13.52 -31.95
C THR A 171 8.76 12.82 -31.79
N VAL A 172 9.78 13.57 -31.35
CA VAL A 172 10.93 13.05 -30.61
C VAL A 172 10.38 12.23 -29.44
N PRO A 173 10.87 11.01 -29.13
CA PRO A 173 10.41 10.30 -27.96
C PRO A 173 10.72 11.15 -26.72
N GLU A 174 9.67 11.65 -26.10
CA GLU A 174 9.73 12.29 -24.79
C GLU A 174 10.41 11.31 -23.82
N PRO A 175 11.38 11.73 -23.00
CA PRO A 175 11.97 10.85 -22.00
C PRO A 175 10.83 10.25 -21.18
N ALA A 176 10.79 8.93 -21.07
CA ALA A 176 9.72 8.21 -20.39
C ALA A 176 9.41 8.92 -19.07
N ALA A 177 8.23 9.56 -19.01
CA ALA A 177 7.80 10.27 -17.81
C ALA A 177 8.02 9.32 -16.63
N GLY A 178 8.71 9.78 -15.59
CA GLY A 178 9.00 8.98 -14.41
C GLY A 178 7.73 8.34 -13.84
N PRO A 179 7.82 7.50 -12.80
CA PRO A 179 6.71 6.63 -12.39
C PRO A 179 5.43 7.36 -11.89
N GLY A 180 5.40 8.69 -11.92
CA GLY A 180 4.28 9.55 -11.57
C GLY A 180 4.11 9.72 -10.06
N TYR A 181 5.03 9.18 -9.27
CA TYR A 181 5.09 9.28 -7.81
C TYR A 181 6.55 9.40 -7.32
N ARG A 182 6.70 9.82 -6.07
CA ARG A 182 7.93 9.78 -5.27
C ARG A 182 7.66 9.07 -3.95
N LEU A 183 8.68 8.38 -3.44
CA LEU A 183 8.70 7.86 -2.09
C LEU A 183 9.34 8.91 -1.18
N VAL A 184 8.57 9.43 -0.24
CA VAL A 184 8.98 10.57 0.60
C VAL A 184 9.09 10.11 2.05
N PRO A 185 10.28 10.19 2.68
CA PRO A 185 10.42 9.91 4.10
C PRO A 185 9.78 11.01 4.95
N GLU A 186 9.57 10.73 6.23
CA GLU A 186 9.10 11.73 7.19
C GLU A 186 10.17 12.80 7.47
N PRO A 187 9.77 14.04 7.82
CA PRO A 187 8.40 14.53 7.94
C PRO A 187 7.75 14.91 6.60
N LEU A 188 6.41 14.89 6.55
CA LEU A 188 5.63 15.32 5.38
C LEU A 188 5.14 16.76 5.53
N THR A 189 5.00 17.47 4.41
CA THR A 189 4.16 18.67 4.38
C THR A 189 2.68 18.28 4.42
N ARG A 190 1.82 19.21 4.85
CA ARG A 190 0.36 19.01 4.79
C ARG A 190 -0.12 18.68 3.37
N GLU A 191 0.42 19.37 2.35
CA GLU A 191 0.13 19.12 0.94
C GLU A 191 0.46 17.67 0.53
N GLN A 192 1.64 17.17 0.89
CA GLN A 192 2.06 15.80 0.60
C GLN A 192 1.15 14.78 1.29
N ALA A 193 0.80 15.02 2.56
CA ALA A 193 -0.08 14.15 3.33
C ALA A 193 -1.50 14.09 2.75
N THR A 194 -2.00 15.18 2.15
CA THR A 194 -3.36 15.26 1.60
C THR A 194 -3.45 15.11 0.08
N ALA A 195 -2.34 14.81 -0.60
CA ALA A 195 -2.30 14.69 -2.05
C ALA A 195 -3.29 13.64 -2.59
N ARG A 196 -3.78 13.85 -3.82
CA ARG A 196 -4.64 12.87 -4.50
C ARG A 196 -3.81 11.77 -5.16
N LEU A 197 -4.12 10.51 -4.91
CA LEU A 197 -3.41 9.37 -5.50
C LEU A 197 -4.39 8.29 -5.94
N THR A 198 -4.26 7.82 -7.18
CA THR A 198 -5.10 6.74 -7.69
C THR A 198 -4.64 5.38 -7.18
N HIS A 199 -5.59 4.44 -7.06
CA HIS A 199 -5.29 3.04 -6.75
C HIS A 199 -4.25 2.42 -7.68
N ALA A 200 -4.35 2.70 -8.99
CA ALA A 200 -3.42 2.17 -9.99
C ALA A 200 -1.99 2.66 -9.76
N ARG A 201 -1.81 3.97 -9.50
CA ARG A 201 -0.49 4.55 -9.28
C ARG A 201 0.14 4.05 -7.97
N TYR A 202 -0.65 3.97 -6.90
CA TYR A 202 -0.19 3.39 -5.64
C TYR A 202 0.20 1.91 -5.78
N ALA A 203 -0.60 1.11 -6.50
CA ALA A 203 -0.29 -0.29 -6.75
C ALA A 203 1.01 -0.48 -7.54
N ARG A 204 1.32 0.42 -8.48
CA ARG A 204 2.62 0.44 -9.18
C ARG A 204 3.77 0.75 -8.23
N ALA A 205 3.61 1.68 -7.29
CA ALA A 205 4.62 1.97 -6.27
C ALA A 205 4.94 0.75 -5.40
N VAL A 206 3.90 0.05 -4.94
CA VAL A 206 4.08 -1.20 -4.17
C VAL A 206 4.74 -2.28 -5.02
N ALA A 207 4.32 -2.47 -6.27
CA ALA A 207 4.92 -3.47 -7.16
C ALA A 207 6.40 -3.16 -7.46
N ALA A 208 6.75 -1.88 -7.67
CA ALA A 208 8.14 -1.46 -7.84
C ALA A 208 8.99 -1.82 -6.61
N GLU A 209 8.48 -1.59 -5.40
CA GLU A 209 9.18 -1.94 -4.15
C GLU A 209 9.24 -3.45 -3.86
N VAL A 210 8.49 -4.27 -4.59
CA VAL A 210 8.65 -5.73 -4.59
C VAL A 210 9.77 -6.15 -5.54
N VAL A 211 9.83 -5.58 -6.76
CA VAL A 211 10.76 -6.00 -7.82
C VAL A 211 12.15 -5.38 -7.63
N HIS A 212 12.20 -4.08 -7.36
CA HIS A 212 13.41 -3.30 -7.17
C HIS A 212 13.29 -2.49 -5.86
N PRO A 213 13.49 -3.14 -4.70
CA PRO A 213 13.42 -2.47 -3.40
C PRO A 213 14.34 -1.24 -3.35
N THR A 214 13.80 -0.10 -2.95
CA THR A 214 14.57 1.12 -2.66
C THR A 214 14.40 1.57 -1.21
N VAL A 215 13.33 1.10 -0.55
CA VAL A 215 13.04 1.37 0.85
C VAL A 215 13.27 0.10 1.66
N HIS A 216 14.12 0.20 2.68
CA HIS A 216 14.49 -0.90 3.57
C HIS A 216 14.38 -0.47 5.03
N ALA A 217 13.72 -1.30 5.84
CA ALA A 217 13.49 -1.05 7.26
C ALA A 217 12.94 0.36 7.57
N ALA A 218 12.08 0.86 6.68
CA ALA A 218 11.57 2.22 6.75
C ALA A 218 10.11 2.34 6.30
N ARG A 219 9.47 3.42 6.75
CA ARG A 219 8.15 3.84 6.28
C ARG A 219 8.27 5.12 5.47
N VAL A 220 7.54 5.22 4.38
CA VAL A 220 7.52 6.39 3.49
C VAL A 220 6.11 6.67 3.01
N ALA A 221 5.85 7.91 2.63
CA ALA A 221 4.64 8.27 1.89
C ALA A 221 4.82 8.05 0.39
N VAL A 222 3.77 7.63 -0.29
CA VAL A 222 3.69 7.62 -1.76
C VAL A 222 3.05 8.92 -2.22
N VAL A 223 3.85 9.88 -2.68
CA VAL A 223 3.39 11.21 -3.08
C VAL A 223 3.34 11.29 -4.61
N PRO A 224 2.24 11.71 -5.24
CA PRO A 224 2.20 11.90 -6.69
C PRO A 224 3.20 12.98 -7.13
N VAL A 225 3.78 12.81 -8.32
CA VAL A 225 4.44 13.91 -9.04
C VAL A 225 3.37 14.53 -9.93
N VAL A 226 3.14 15.84 -9.78
CA VAL A 226 2.34 16.60 -10.74
C VAL A 226 3.23 16.79 -11.96
N GLY A 227 2.83 16.20 -13.08
CA GLY A 227 3.45 16.46 -14.39
C GLY A 227 2.83 17.69 -15.03
#